data_AF-A0A1I4S1U1-F1
#
_entry.id   AF-A0A1I4S1U1-F1
#
_cell.length_a   1.000
_cell.length_b   1.000
_cell.length_c   1.000
_cell.angle_alpha   90.00
_cell.angle_beta   90.00
_cell.angle_gamma   90.00
#
_symmetry.space_group_name_H-M   'P 1'
#
loop_
_entity.id
_entity.type
_entity.pdbx_description
1 polymer ?
#
loop_
_entity_poly.entity_id
_entity_poly.type
_entity_poly.pdbx_seq_one_letter_code
_entity_poly.pdbx_strand_id
1 'polypeptide(L)'
;MSDRTDMSSTAEQIWEIRFGVYCGPEQARELVDRIQLLLCPDPLHASPCPIPWSSAHWSLDDEEAAEQYPEILEQVRIEHGPRSRPHAE
;
A
#
# COMPACT_ATOMS: atom_id res chain seq x y z
N MET A 1 39.59 -32.35 7.51
CA MET A 1 39.15 -31.11 8.17
C MET A 1 38.46 -30.29 7.11
N SER A 2 37.16 -30.48 6.95
CA SER A 2 36.38 -29.85 5.88
C SER A 2 35.98 -28.45 6.31
N ASP A 3 36.30 -27.49 5.44
CA ASP A 3 35.81 -26.12 5.41
C ASP A 3 34.31 -26.06 5.74
N ARG A 4 34.03 -25.53 6.91
CA ARG A 4 32.67 -25.22 7.34
C ARG A 4 32.37 -23.84 6.77
N THR A 5 31.89 -23.81 5.53
CA THR A 5 31.47 -22.59 4.84
C THR A 5 30.56 -21.79 5.76
N ASP A 6 31.04 -20.61 6.15
CA ASP A 6 30.26 -19.56 6.75
C ASP A 6 29.13 -19.20 5.77
N MET A 7 27.92 -19.68 6.05
CA MET A 7 26.71 -19.25 5.38
C MET A 7 26.40 -17.84 5.87
N SER A 8 27.20 -16.89 5.38
CA SER A 8 26.98 -15.46 5.52
C SER A 8 25.55 -15.17 5.10
N SER A 9 24.69 -14.87 6.08
CA SER A 9 23.34 -14.35 5.89
C SER A 9 23.43 -13.12 5.01
N THR A 10 23.15 -13.31 3.73
CA THR A 10 22.84 -12.19 2.84
C THR A 10 21.53 -11.62 3.37
N ALA A 11 21.58 -10.45 4.01
CA ALA A 11 20.39 -9.78 4.50
C ALA A 11 19.36 -9.72 3.35
N GLU A 12 18.19 -10.30 3.55
CA GLU A 12 17.13 -10.33 2.54
C GLU A 12 16.81 -8.89 2.15
N GLN A 13 17.05 -8.54 0.89
CA GLN A 13 16.80 -7.19 0.40
C GLN A 13 15.28 -7.02 0.20
N ILE A 14 14.64 -6.33 1.12
CA ILE A 14 13.21 -6.00 1.05
C ILE A 14 13.03 -4.81 0.12
N TRP A 15 12.09 -4.94 -0.82
CA TRP A 15 11.66 -3.86 -1.71
C TRP A 15 10.27 -3.41 -1.30
N GLU A 16 10.09 -2.11 -1.10
CA GLU A 16 8.81 -1.50 -0.75
C GLU A 16 8.27 -0.69 -1.92
N ILE A 17 6.98 -0.89 -2.24
CA ILE A 17 6.25 -0.06 -3.19
C ILE A 17 5.13 0.64 -2.43
N ARG A 18 5.11 1.97 -2.49
CA ARG A 18 4.12 2.81 -1.82
C ARG A 18 3.25 3.51 -2.85
N PHE A 19 1.94 3.51 -2.62
CA PHE A 19 0.96 4.19 -3.45
C PHE A 19 0.25 5.25 -2.61
N GLY A 20 0.28 6.50 -3.06
CA GLY A 20 -0.65 7.51 -2.55
C GLY A 20 -1.99 7.36 -3.26
N VAL A 21 -3.09 7.38 -2.51
CA VAL A 21 -4.45 7.32 -3.07
C VAL A 21 -5.38 8.25 -2.28
N TYR A 22 -6.21 9.01 -2.98
CA TYR A 22 -7.27 9.82 -2.36
C TYR A 22 -8.59 9.05 -2.46
N CYS A 23 -9.01 8.42 -1.36
CA CYS A 23 -10.22 7.60 -1.32
C CYS A 23 -10.78 7.48 0.10
N GLY A 24 -12.02 7.00 0.20
CA GLY A 24 -12.62 6.66 1.49
C GLY A 24 -11.98 5.40 2.12
N PRO A 25 -12.14 5.19 3.43
CA PRO A 25 -11.51 4.07 4.15
C PRO A 25 -11.97 2.69 3.64
N GLU A 26 -13.21 2.56 3.17
CA GLU A 26 -13.71 1.32 2.58
C GLU A 26 -13.05 1.03 1.22
N GLN A 27 -12.88 2.05 0.39
CA GLN A 27 -12.21 1.94 -0.90
C GLN A 27 -10.73 1.58 -0.74
N ALA A 28 -10.06 2.11 0.29
CA ALA A 28 -8.68 1.74 0.63
C ALA A 28 -8.56 0.25 0.99
N ARG A 29 -9.49 -0.28 1.79
CA ARG A 29 -9.53 -1.71 2.13
C ARG A 29 -9.77 -2.57 0.90
N GLU A 30 -10.77 -2.23 0.07
CA GLU A 30 -11.05 -2.94 -1.17
C GLU A 30 -9.83 -2.95 -2.11
N LEU A 31 -9.11 -1.83 -2.20
CA LEU A 31 -7.90 -1.74 -3.01
C LEU A 31 -6.82 -2.71 -2.51
N VAL A 32 -6.61 -2.80 -1.19
CA VAL A 32 -5.67 -3.76 -0.60
C VAL A 32 -6.08 -5.19 -0.96
N ASP A 33 -7.34 -5.56 -0.76
CA ASP A 33 -7.84 -6.91 -1.09
C ASP A 33 -7.63 -7.24 -2.58
N ARG A 34 -7.88 -6.28 -3.47
CA ARG A 34 -7.66 -6.44 -4.91
C ARG A 34 -6.18 -6.59 -5.26
N ILE A 35 -5.29 -5.84 -4.62
CA ILE A 35 -3.84 -6.00 -4.80
C ILE A 35 -3.41 -7.39 -4.35
N GLN A 36 -3.95 -7.88 -3.22
CA GLN A 36 -3.62 -9.21 -2.72
C GLN A 36 -4.03 -10.31 -3.71
N LEU A 37 -5.23 -10.23 -4.28
CA LEU A 37 -5.72 -11.17 -5.28
C LEU A 37 -4.92 -11.09 -6.59
N LEU A 38 -4.47 -9.90 -6.99
CA LEU A 38 -3.69 -9.70 -8.21
C LEU A 38 -2.27 -10.28 -8.08
N LEU A 39 -1.63 -10.10 -6.93
CA LEU A 39 -0.25 -10.51 -6.68
C LEU A 39 -0.13 -11.95 -6.20
N CYS A 40 -1.21 -12.55 -5.70
CA CYS A 40 -1.23 -13.96 -5.33
C CYS A 40 -1.38 -14.85 -6.58
N PRO A 41 -0.42 -15.77 -6.87
CA PRO A 41 -0.51 -16.66 -8.01
C PRO A 41 -1.58 -17.76 -7.83
N ASP A 42 -2.03 -18.01 -6.61
CA ASP A 42 -3.11 -18.94 -6.28
C ASP A 42 -4.01 -18.34 -5.19
N PRO A 43 -5.05 -17.57 -5.53
CA PRO A 43 -5.88 -16.88 -4.53
C PRO A 43 -6.72 -17.82 -3.65
N LEU A 44 -6.76 -19.13 -3.94
CA LEU A 44 -7.55 -20.12 -3.20
C LEU A 44 -6.73 -20.89 -2.15
N HIS A 45 -5.45 -20.57 -1.95
CA HIS A 45 -4.62 -21.21 -0.92
C HIS A 45 -5.14 -20.90 0.50
N ALA A 46 -4.84 -21.80 1.45
CA ALA A 46 -5.17 -21.57 2.86
C ALA A 46 -4.23 -20.51 3.47
N SER A 47 -4.82 -19.48 4.07
CA SER A 47 -4.06 -18.40 4.75
C SER A 47 -3.14 -18.96 5.86
N PRO A 48 -1.90 -18.42 6.02
CA PRO A 48 -1.33 -17.25 5.36
C PRO A 48 -0.73 -17.53 3.97
N CYS A 49 -0.62 -16.47 3.14
CA CYS A 49 0.02 -16.56 1.83
C CYS A 49 1.46 -17.07 1.93
N PRO A 50 1.84 -18.08 1.14
CA PRO A 50 3.20 -18.64 1.19
C PRO A 50 4.25 -17.72 0.58
N ILE A 51 3.85 -16.67 -0.14
CA ILE A 51 4.79 -15.71 -0.72
C ILE A 51 5.15 -14.66 0.34
N PRO A 52 6.45 -14.35 0.52
CA PRO A 52 6.92 -13.46 1.58
C PRO A 52 6.73 -11.97 1.23
N TRP A 53 5.50 -11.56 0.91
CA TRP A 53 5.13 -10.15 0.80
C TRP A 53 4.02 -9.80 1.80
N SER A 54 3.96 -8.53 2.16
CA SER A 54 2.90 -7.97 3.00
C SER A 54 2.28 -6.77 2.31
N SER A 55 1.01 -6.49 2.60
CA SER A 55 0.32 -5.28 2.15
C SER A 55 -0.43 -4.66 3.32
N ALA A 56 -0.49 -3.34 3.35
CA ALA A 56 -1.19 -2.56 4.36
C ALA A 56 -1.63 -1.23 3.76
N HIS A 57 -2.57 -0.56 4.42
CA HIS A 57 -2.94 0.82 4.14
C HIS A 57 -2.93 1.60 5.45
N TRP A 58 -2.66 2.90 5.34
CA TRP A 58 -2.66 3.84 6.45
C TRP A 58 -3.39 5.09 6.01
N SER A 59 -4.21 5.68 6.89
CA SER A 59 -4.76 7.01 6.67
C SER A 59 -3.69 8.03 7.04
N LEU A 60 -3.42 8.97 6.15
CA LEU A 60 -2.65 10.16 6.46
C LEU A 60 -3.61 11.29 6.83
N ASP A 61 -3.20 12.15 7.75
CA ASP A 61 -3.90 13.42 7.94
C ASP A 61 -3.56 14.41 6.81
N ASP A 62 -4.23 15.56 6.82
CA ASP A 62 -4.09 16.57 5.75
C ASP A 62 -2.66 17.15 5.68
N GLU A 63 -1.93 17.23 6.80
CA GLU A 63 -0.57 17.75 6.86
C GLU A 63 0.41 16.72 6.30
N GLU A 64 0.36 15.49 6.80
CA GLU A 64 1.19 14.37 6.31
C GLU A 64 0.97 14.10 4.82
N ALA A 65 -0.28 14.14 4.35
CA ALA A 65 -0.61 13.95 2.95
C ALA A 65 -0.03 15.06 2.06
N ALA A 66 -0.05 16.31 2.53
CA ALA A 66 0.50 17.44 1.79
C ALA A 66 2.03 17.36 1.66
N GLU A 67 2.71 16.79 2.64
CA GLU A 67 4.15 16.55 2.59
C GLU A 67 4.52 15.37 1.69
N GLN A 68 3.79 14.26 1.78
CA GLN A 68 4.17 13.00 1.12
C GLN A 68 3.63 12.88 -0.31
N TYR A 69 2.45 13.44 -0.60
CA TYR A 69 1.75 13.27 -1.88
C TYR A 69 1.07 14.56 -2.37
N PRO A 70 1.80 15.69 -2.50
CA PRO A 70 1.21 16.98 -2.89
C PRO A 70 0.53 16.94 -4.27
N GLU A 71 1.03 16.14 -5.20
CA GLU A 71 0.48 16.00 -6.55
C GLU A 71 -0.90 15.34 -6.57
N ILE A 72 -1.15 14.43 -5.62
CA ILE A 72 -2.47 13.77 -5.50
C ILE A 72 -3.49 14.78 -5.01
N LEU A 73 -3.12 15.62 -4.03
CA LEU A 73 -3.99 16.70 -3.56
C LEU A 73 -4.27 17.73 -4.66
N GLU A 74 -3.26 18.06 -5.46
CA GLU A 74 -3.41 18.91 -6.67
C GLU A 74 -4.43 18.29 -7.63
N GLN A 75 -4.29 17.01 -7.95
CA GLN A 75 -5.20 16.30 -8.86
C GLN A 75 -6.64 16.35 -8.33
N VAL A 76 -6.86 16.02 -7.05
CA VAL A 76 -8.19 16.07 -6.42
C VAL A 76 -8.81 17.46 -6.51
N ARG A 77 -8.01 18.52 -6.26
CA ARG A 77 -8.47 19.91 -6.40
C ARG A 77 -8.91 20.21 -7.84
N ILE A 78 -8.20 19.70 -8.83
CA ILE A 78 -8.52 19.90 -10.25
C ILE A 78 -9.77 19.12 -10.64
N GLU A 79 -9.87 17.85 -10.24
CA GLU A 79 -10.95 16.93 -10.62
C GLU A 79 -12.28 17.24 -9.92
N HIS A 80 -12.23 17.68 -8.66
CA HIS A 80 -13.42 17.92 -7.84
C HIS A 80 -13.71 19.40 -7.57
N GLY A 81 -12.82 20.30 -8.01
CA GLY A 81 -12.93 21.74 -7.79
C GLY A 81 -12.74 22.16 -6.32
N PRO A 82 -12.81 23.47 -6.01
CA PRO A 82 -12.88 23.94 -4.64
C PRO A 82 -14.20 23.44 -4.03
N ARG A 83 -14.14 22.50 -3.07
CA ARG A 83 -15.28 21.79 -2.45
C ARG A 83 -16.56 22.65 -2.38
N SER A 84 -17.57 22.30 -3.15
CA SER A 84 -18.95 22.74 -2.85
C SER A 84 -19.50 21.91 -1.69
N ARG A 85 -19.17 22.32 -0.45
CA ARG A 85 -19.66 21.85 0.88
C ARG A 85 -19.67 20.32 1.16
N PRO A 86 -19.35 19.89 2.40
CA PRO A 86 -19.59 18.50 2.79
C PRO A 86 -21.08 18.17 2.75
N HIS A 87 -21.42 16.98 2.25
CA HIS A 87 -22.75 16.39 2.44
C HIS A 87 -22.92 16.19 3.95
N ALA A 88 -23.83 16.94 4.55
CA ALA A 88 -24.25 16.74 5.92
C ALA A 88 -25.18 15.53 5.95
N GLU A 89 -24.86 14.55 6.81
CA GLU A 89 -25.86 13.63 7.36
C GLU A 89 -26.61 14.30 8.52
#